data_AF-A0A5E8VB14-F1
#
_entry.id   AF-A0A5E8VB14-F1
#
_cell.length_a   1.000
_cell.length_b   1.000
_cell.length_c   1.000
_cell.angle_alpha   90.00
_cell.angle_beta   90.00
_cell.angle_gamma   90.00
#
_symmetry.space_group_name_H-M   'P 1'
#
loop_
_entity.id
_entity.type
_entity.pdbx_description
1 polymer ?
#
loop_
_entity_poly.entity_id
_entity_poly.type
_entity_poly.pdbx_seq_one_letter_code
_entity_poly.pdbx_strand_id
1 'polypeptide(L)'
;MTDDTIEIGALREPYHRVNAGQSLPERWRIPIVLMLTCGFAGLALRYLARGHTNSDAFQFLIPWYVFARDHGIGALAEPFTNYTPFYSYLLLIAAPFDWLGQPLSLVKMISAIFELGCAIVAAQMVWRATGVPLRASMAFCSVWLAPTVLFNGAMWGQADSIWTFFALLSVAMFMRNRNGVLPFAVGCSVKAQGVFLGPFVLGMILRRKIHLAWLAAIPGVYAILAIPVLVAGRSLVSVLGIYLGQAATFHHLTMNAANVWVFAGGTPYTVGVAIGLVLAAASGLALSIFIAQSRRTGPEFILLVACASLILMPYLLPKMHERYFYGFELASIALACLNLRYLPFAVIAQVDGVLSYLAFESEIVMGLLPAALCNTFLVFYLVLDLRQGERGFRLPRLAWLGFIASTAGLFSYLLFAGAGLNISPAYMLAAGLAALMTLLLIKESRA
;
A
#
# COMPACT_ATOMS: atom_id res chain seq x y z
N MET A 1 61.75 -8.06 -34.84
CA MET A 1 61.23 -9.05 -35.80
C MET A 1 61.34 -10.41 -35.11
N THR A 2 60.23 -10.79 -34.45
CA THR A 2 59.35 -11.94 -34.80
C THR A 2 59.91 -13.23 -34.17
N ASP A 3 59.19 -13.98 -33.34
CA ASP A 3 57.78 -14.34 -33.49
C ASP A 3 57.14 -14.72 -32.14
N ASP A 4 55.85 -14.39 -32.03
CA ASP A 4 54.95 -14.69 -30.91
C ASP A 4 54.44 -16.14 -31.00
N THR A 5 54.44 -16.86 -29.88
CA THR A 5 53.54 -18.01 -29.69
C THR A 5 52.65 -17.76 -28.48
N ILE A 6 51.37 -17.61 -28.79
CA ILE A 6 50.24 -17.33 -27.92
C ILE A 6 49.98 -18.53 -26.98
N GLU A 7 50.12 -18.34 -25.66
CA GLU A 7 49.50 -19.22 -24.67
C GLU A 7 48.21 -18.58 -24.15
N ILE A 8 47.08 -19.22 -24.48
CA ILE A 8 45.76 -18.91 -23.96
C ILE A 8 45.69 -19.41 -22.51
N GLY A 9 45.98 -18.51 -21.56
CA GLY A 9 45.77 -18.73 -20.14
C GLY A 9 44.28 -18.76 -19.82
N ALA A 10 43.71 -19.97 -19.71
CA ALA A 10 42.36 -20.18 -19.21
C ALA A 10 42.23 -19.70 -17.76
N LEU A 11 41.50 -18.59 -17.56
CA LEU A 11 40.99 -18.14 -16.27
C LEU A 11 40.02 -19.20 -15.71
N ARG A 12 40.51 -20.06 -14.81
CA ARG A 12 39.66 -20.84 -13.91
C ARG A 12 39.44 -20.03 -12.63
N GLU A 13 38.30 -19.36 -12.54
CA GLU A 13 37.74 -18.96 -11.24
C GLU A 13 37.44 -20.21 -10.39
N PRO A 14 37.63 -20.18 -9.06
CA PRO A 14 37.22 -21.28 -8.22
C PRO A 14 35.69 -21.26 -8.10
N TYR A 15 35.05 -22.24 -8.75
CA TYR A 15 33.69 -22.66 -8.45
C TYR A 15 33.56 -22.91 -6.93
N HIS A 16 32.84 -22.03 -6.24
CA HIS A 16 32.30 -22.33 -4.93
C HIS A 16 31.37 -23.55 -5.06
N ARG A 17 31.88 -24.75 -4.76
CA ARG A 17 31.04 -25.91 -4.46
C ARG A 17 30.20 -25.56 -3.23
N VAL A 18 28.92 -25.30 -3.44
CA VAL A 18 27.94 -25.22 -2.36
C VAL A 18 27.82 -26.62 -1.76
N ASN A 19 28.44 -26.83 -0.61
CA ASN A 19 28.27 -28.04 0.18
C ASN A 19 26.81 -28.12 0.64
N ALA A 20 26.07 -29.13 0.17
CA ALA A 20 24.67 -29.38 0.47
C ALA A 20 24.37 -29.76 1.94
N GLY A 21 25.34 -29.59 2.85
CA GLY A 21 25.25 -29.97 4.27
C GLY A 21 25.49 -28.84 5.27
N GLN A 22 25.64 -27.58 4.84
CA GLN A 22 25.77 -26.46 5.79
C GLN A 22 24.39 -26.10 6.36
N SER A 23 24.18 -26.38 7.64
CA SER A 23 23.00 -25.92 8.38
C SER A 23 22.88 -24.40 8.26
N LEU A 24 21.67 -23.88 8.03
CA LEU A 24 21.40 -22.44 7.96
C LEU A 24 22.07 -21.70 9.13
N PRO A 25 22.77 -20.57 8.89
CA PRO A 25 23.40 -19.80 9.95
C PRO A 25 22.35 -19.46 11.01
N GLU A 26 22.72 -19.58 12.28
CA GLU A 26 21.78 -19.47 13.42
C GLU A 26 20.93 -18.20 13.38
N ARG A 27 21.53 -17.08 12.91
CA ARG A 27 20.87 -15.78 12.71
C ARG A 27 19.66 -15.78 11.76
N TRP A 28 19.51 -16.80 10.91
CA TRP A 28 18.39 -16.92 9.94
C TRP A 28 17.26 -17.84 10.42
N ARG A 29 17.51 -18.69 11.42
CA ARG A 29 16.54 -19.71 11.86
C ARG A 29 15.24 -19.07 12.37
N ILE A 30 15.34 -18.19 13.37
CA ILE A 30 14.18 -17.48 13.94
C ILE A 30 13.44 -16.63 12.88
N PRO A 31 14.13 -15.78 12.08
CA PRO A 31 13.49 -15.02 11.00
C PRO A 31 12.70 -15.88 10.00
N ILE A 32 13.25 -17.02 9.58
CA ILE A 32 12.59 -17.93 8.64
C ILE A 32 11.37 -18.59 9.28
N VAL A 33 11.51 -19.11 10.51
CA VAL A 33 10.39 -19.71 11.24
C VAL A 33 9.26 -18.69 11.42
N LEU A 34 9.59 -17.45 11.77
CA LEU A 34 8.61 -16.37 11.89
C LEU A 34 7.89 -16.11 10.56
N MET A 35 8.64 -15.95 9.45
CA MET A 35 8.04 -15.73 8.13
C MET A 35 7.15 -16.88 7.68
N LEU A 36 7.55 -18.13 7.91
CA LEU A 36 6.75 -19.30 7.57
C LEU A 36 5.48 -19.34 8.40
N THR A 37 5.60 -19.15 9.72
CA THR A 37 4.46 -19.15 10.66
C THR A 37 3.45 -18.08 10.28
N CYS A 38 3.90 -16.84 10.08
CA CYS A 38 3.01 -15.75 9.66
C CYS A 38 2.48 -15.94 8.24
N GLY A 39 3.29 -16.51 7.34
CA GLY A 39 2.89 -16.87 5.99
C GLY A 39 1.67 -17.80 6.01
N PHE A 40 1.79 -18.94 6.70
CA PHE A 40 0.70 -19.90 6.87
C PHE A 40 -0.49 -19.30 7.64
N ALA A 41 -0.25 -18.54 8.70
CA ALA A 41 -1.31 -17.88 9.45
C ALA A 41 -2.13 -16.93 8.56
N GLY A 42 -1.48 -16.11 7.72
CA GLY A 42 -2.19 -15.19 6.84
C GLY A 42 -2.88 -15.88 5.66
N LEU A 43 -2.40 -17.05 5.22
CA LEU A 43 -3.14 -17.91 4.30
C LEU A 43 -4.40 -18.49 4.97
N ALA A 44 -4.28 -18.96 6.21
CA ALA A 44 -5.41 -19.45 6.98
C ALA A 44 -6.47 -18.35 7.19
N LEU A 45 -6.07 -17.13 7.55
CA LEU A 45 -6.99 -15.99 7.69
C LEU A 45 -7.72 -15.67 6.39
N ARG A 46 -7.01 -15.64 5.25
CA ARG A 46 -7.62 -15.44 3.92
C ARG A 46 -8.58 -16.57 3.54
N TYR A 47 -8.22 -17.81 3.87
CA TYR A 47 -9.11 -18.94 3.69
C TYR A 47 -10.37 -18.77 4.53
N LEU A 48 -10.26 -18.44 5.82
CA LEU A 48 -11.42 -18.24 6.70
C LEU A 48 -12.31 -17.08 6.22
N ALA A 49 -11.71 -15.98 5.74
CA ALA A 49 -12.43 -14.81 5.23
C ALA A 49 -12.99 -14.97 3.80
N ARG A 50 -12.69 -16.07 3.09
CA ARG A 50 -13.01 -16.23 1.66
C ARG A 50 -14.49 -16.01 1.33
N GLY A 51 -15.39 -16.46 2.20
CA GLY A 51 -16.84 -16.37 2.03
C GLY A 51 -17.46 -15.06 2.51
N HIS A 52 -16.69 -14.20 3.20
CA HIS A 52 -17.19 -12.90 3.62
C HIS A 52 -17.47 -12.02 2.39
N THR A 53 -18.59 -11.30 2.39
CA THR A 53 -19.08 -10.56 1.22
C THR A 53 -19.67 -9.23 1.67
N ASN A 54 -19.78 -8.28 0.75
CA ASN A 54 -20.34 -6.95 0.96
C ASN A 54 -21.06 -6.47 -0.32
N SER A 55 -21.58 -5.25 -0.30
CA SER A 55 -22.30 -4.65 -1.44
C SER A 55 -21.43 -4.59 -2.71
N ASP A 56 -20.17 -4.18 -2.60
CA ASP A 56 -19.22 -4.13 -3.73
C ASP A 56 -19.01 -5.51 -4.37
N ALA A 57 -18.94 -6.57 -3.55
CA ALA A 57 -18.75 -7.93 -4.04
C ALA A 57 -19.93 -8.40 -4.90
N PHE A 58 -21.17 -8.13 -4.48
CA PHE A 58 -22.37 -8.50 -5.24
C PHE A 58 -22.60 -7.61 -6.46
N GLN A 59 -22.37 -6.30 -6.34
CA GLN A 59 -22.65 -5.35 -7.41
C GLN A 59 -21.60 -5.38 -8.53
N PHE A 60 -20.34 -5.67 -8.18
CA PHE A 60 -19.22 -5.54 -9.11
C PHE A 60 -18.40 -6.81 -9.23
N LEU A 61 -17.76 -7.26 -8.14
CA LEU A 61 -16.69 -8.26 -8.22
C LEU A 61 -17.16 -9.62 -8.76
N ILE A 62 -18.28 -10.13 -8.25
CA ILE A 62 -18.85 -11.41 -8.69
C ILE A 62 -19.34 -11.31 -10.15
N PRO A 63 -20.18 -10.33 -10.54
CA PRO A 63 -20.59 -10.17 -11.93
C PRO A 63 -19.42 -10.04 -12.91
N TRP A 64 -18.37 -9.28 -12.56
CA TRP A 64 -17.21 -9.12 -13.43
C TRP A 64 -16.45 -10.43 -13.64
N TYR A 65 -16.26 -11.21 -12.58
CA TYR A 65 -15.61 -12.51 -12.68
C TYR A 65 -16.44 -13.48 -13.53
N VAL A 66 -17.74 -13.59 -13.26
CA VAL A 66 -18.65 -14.47 -14.01
C VAL A 66 -18.64 -14.10 -15.49
N PHE A 67 -18.71 -12.81 -15.81
CA PHE A 67 -18.64 -12.34 -17.20
C PHE A 67 -17.33 -12.73 -17.88
N ALA A 68 -16.19 -12.52 -17.21
CA ALA A 68 -14.87 -12.90 -17.72
C ALA A 68 -14.75 -14.42 -17.95
N ARG A 69 -15.29 -15.23 -17.02
CA ARG A 69 -15.31 -16.69 -17.13
C ARG A 69 -16.14 -17.16 -18.32
N ASP A 70 -17.36 -16.63 -18.46
CA ASP A 70 -18.32 -17.14 -19.44
C ASP A 70 -17.97 -16.71 -20.88
N HIS A 71 -17.29 -15.58 -21.06
CA HIS A 71 -16.95 -15.03 -22.38
C HIS A 71 -15.47 -15.23 -22.77
N GLY A 72 -14.60 -15.63 -21.83
CA GLY A 72 -13.18 -15.81 -22.06
C GLY A 72 -12.53 -14.57 -22.70
N ILE A 73 -11.62 -14.75 -23.65
CA ILE A 73 -10.92 -13.64 -24.33
C ILE A 73 -11.91 -12.66 -24.99
N GLY A 74 -13.08 -13.14 -25.44
CA GLY A 74 -14.13 -12.29 -26.01
C GLY A 74 -14.65 -11.21 -25.05
N ALA A 75 -14.53 -11.42 -23.73
CA ALA A 75 -14.89 -10.42 -22.72
C ALA A 75 -14.13 -9.10 -22.89
N LEU A 76 -12.93 -9.12 -23.48
CA LEU A 76 -12.08 -7.93 -23.64
C LEU A 76 -12.64 -6.89 -24.62
N ALA A 77 -13.56 -7.30 -25.50
CA ALA A 77 -14.29 -6.38 -26.37
C ALA A 77 -15.20 -5.43 -25.58
N GLU A 78 -15.65 -5.85 -24.40
CA GLU A 78 -16.67 -5.18 -23.62
C GLU A 78 -16.10 -4.42 -22.40
N PRO A 79 -16.71 -3.28 -22.01
CA PRO A 79 -16.34 -2.54 -20.80
C PRO A 79 -16.96 -3.16 -19.54
N PHE A 80 -16.77 -4.46 -19.32
CA PHE A 80 -17.44 -5.20 -18.25
C PHE A 80 -16.92 -4.86 -16.84
N THR A 81 -15.79 -4.15 -16.72
CA THR A 81 -15.30 -3.58 -15.47
C THR A 81 -15.25 -2.06 -15.56
N ASN A 82 -15.40 -1.38 -14.42
CA ASN A 82 -15.10 0.06 -14.33
C ASN A 82 -13.62 0.32 -14.01
N TYR A 83 -12.76 -0.70 -14.09
CA TYR A 83 -11.32 -0.61 -13.88
C TYR A 83 -10.59 -0.52 -15.22
N THR A 84 -9.29 -0.23 -15.16
CA THR A 84 -8.46 -0.25 -16.37
C THR A 84 -8.32 -1.68 -16.91
N PRO A 85 -7.90 -1.84 -18.18
CA PRO A 85 -7.73 -3.15 -18.81
C PRO A 85 -6.86 -4.13 -18.00
N PHE A 86 -5.91 -3.60 -17.21
CA PHE A 86 -5.05 -4.41 -16.35
C PHE A 86 -5.84 -5.37 -15.46
N TYR A 87 -6.92 -4.88 -14.82
CA TYR A 87 -7.71 -5.72 -13.92
C TYR A 87 -8.58 -6.74 -14.68
N SER A 88 -9.11 -6.37 -15.85
CA SER A 88 -9.81 -7.31 -16.74
C SER A 88 -8.93 -8.48 -17.14
N TYR A 89 -7.63 -8.24 -17.39
CA TYR A 89 -6.67 -9.33 -17.67
C TYR A 89 -6.48 -10.26 -16.47
N LEU A 90 -6.42 -9.72 -15.25
CA LEU A 90 -6.30 -10.55 -14.05
C LEU A 90 -7.53 -11.44 -13.84
N LEU A 91 -8.73 -10.92 -14.09
CA LEU A 91 -9.96 -11.71 -14.03
C LEU A 91 -9.94 -12.85 -15.07
N LEU A 92 -9.50 -12.56 -16.30
CA LEU A 92 -9.36 -13.59 -17.34
C LEU A 92 -8.29 -14.63 -17.03
N ILE A 93 -7.17 -14.23 -16.41
CA ILE A 93 -6.15 -15.17 -15.96
C ILE A 93 -6.68 -16.04 -14.81
N ALA A 94 -7.55 -15.50 -13.95
CA ALA A 94 -8.15 -16.23 -12.84
C ALA A 94 -9.33 -17.13 -13.26
N ALA A 95 -10.03 -16.82 -14.35
CA ALA A 95 -11.21 -17.54 -14.84
C ALA A 95 -10.98 -19.05 -15.09
N PRO A 96 -9.87 -19.50 -15.71
CA PRO A 96 -9.58 -20.94 -15.89
C PRO A 96 -9.46 -21.74 -14.59
N PHE A 97 -9.30 -21.07 -13.45
CA PHE A 97 -9.15 -21.67 -12.14
C PHE A 97 -10.47 -21.72 -11.34
N ASP A 98 -11.64 -21.54 -11.97
CA ASP A 98 -12.97 -21.57 -11.33
C ASP A 98 -13.21 -22.84 -10.48
N TRP A 99 -12.56 -23.96 -10.84
CA TRP A 99 -12.65 -25.20 -10.07
C TRP A 99 -11.97 -25.16 -8.69
N LEU A 100 -11.10 -24.16 -8.41
CA LEU A 100 -10.41 -24.00 -7.13
C LEU A 100 -11.28 -23.33 -6.05
N GLY A 101 -12.38 -22.67 -6.42
CA GLY A 101 -13.25 -22.00 -5.46
C GLY A 101 -14.31 -21.11 -6.10
N GLN A 102 -15.18 -20.54 -5.28
CA GLN A 102 -16.23 -19.65 -5.76
C GLN A 102 -15.66 -18.38 -6.42
N PRO A 103 -16.39 -17.73 -7.35
CA PRO A 103 -15.97 -16.51 -8.04
C PRO A 103 -15.31 -15.46 -7.13
N LEU A 104 -15.96 -15.12 -6.02
CA LEU A 104 -15.43 -14.13 -5.07
C LEU A 104 -14.10 -14.57 -4.43
N SER A 105 -13.93 -15.87 -4.15
CA SER A 105 -12.67 -16.40 -3.61
C SER A 105 -11.52 -16.24 -4.60
N LEU A 106 -11.78 -16.38 -5.90
CA LEU A 106 -10.77 -16.21 -6.95
C LEU A 106 -10.45 -14.75 -7.21
N VAL A 107 -11.44 -13.86 -7.11
CA VAL A 107 -11.19 -12.42 -7.09
C VAL A 107 -10.28 -12.05 -5.91
N LYS A 108 -10.59 -12.53 -4.70
CA LYS A 108 -9.77 -12.30 -3.50
C LYS A 108 -8.37 -12.89 -3.60
N MET A 109 -8.20 -14.01 -4.32
CA MET A 109 -6.90 -14.60 -4.58
C MET A 109 -6.00 -13.66 -5.38
N ILE A 110 -6.54 -12.92 -6.35
CA ILE A 110 -5.79 -11.88 -7.08
C ILE A 110 -5.22 -10.86 -6.07
N SER A 111 -6.07 -10.34 -5.19
CA SER A 111 -5.63 -9.40 -4.14
C SER A 111 -4.55 -10.01 -3.25
N ALA A 112 -4.74 -11.26 -2.80
CA ALA A 112 -3.79 -11.97 -1.95
C ALA A 112 -2.40 -12.16 -2.57
N ILE A 113 -2.31 -12.40 -3.88
CA ILE A 113 -1.04 -12.51 -4.61
C ILE A 113 -0.27 -11.18 -4.54
N PHE A 114 -0.95 -10.05 -4.78
CA PHE A 114 -0.31 -8.74 -4.74
C PHE A 114 -0.02 -8.27 -3.31
N GLU A 115 -0.81 -8.67 -2.32
CA GLU A 115 -0.52 -8.46 -0.89
C GLU A 115 0.74 -9.20 -0.46
N LEU A 116 0.91 -10.45 -0.89
CA LEU A 116 2.12 -11.21 -0.65
C LEU A 116 3.31 -10.53 -1.33
N GLY A 117 3.13 -10.06 -2.57
CA GLY A 117 4.11 -9.25 -3.28
C GLY A 117 4.51 -7.99 -2.49
N CYS A 118 3.55 -7.26 -1.92
CA CYS A 118 3.82 -6.10 -1.08
C CYS A 118 4.64 -6.46 0.16
N ALA A 119 4.28 -7.54 0.86
CA ALA A 119 5.01 -8.02 2.04
C ALA A 119 6.46 -8.40 1.69
N ILE A 120 6.67 -9.08 0.55
CA ILE A 120 8.00 -9.43 0.05
C ILE A 120 8.81 -8.17 -0.30
N VAL A 121 8.22 -7.20 -1.01
CA VAL A 121 8.92 -5.95 -1.39
C VAL A 121 9.30 -5.15 -0.14
N ALA A 122 8.40 -5.01 0.84
CA ALA A 122 8.69 -4.36 2.12
C ALA A 122 9.84 -5.05 2.87
N ALA A 123 9.80 -6.39 2.98
CA ALA A 123 10.87 -7.17 3.58
C ALA A 123 12.21 -6.99 2.85
N GLN A 124 12.19 -6.95 1.50
CA GLN A 124 13.39 -6.70 0.71
C GLN A 124 13.93 -5.28 0.89
N MET A 125 13.08 -4.26 0.99
CA MET A 125 13.50 -2.89 1.29
C MET A 125 14.23 -2.84 2.63
N VAL A 126 13.66 -3.47 3.66
CA VAL A 126 14.23 -3.51 5.02
C VAL A 126 15.51 -4.33 5.08
N TRP A 127 15.53 -5.52 4.47
CA TRP A 127 16.72 -6.37 4.39
C TRP A 127 17.88 -5.64 3.73
N ARG A 128 17.66 -5.02 2.57
CA ARG A 128 18.73 -4.36 1.81
C ARG A 128 19.24 -3.09 2.50
N ALA A 129 18.42 -2.43 3.29
CA ALA A 129 18.81 -1.23 4.02
C ALA A 129 19.52 -1.55 5.34
N THR A 130 19.19 -2.66 6.01
CA THR A 130 19.68 -2.95 7.38
C THR A 130 20.63 -4.13 7.46
N GLY A 131 20.56 -5.10 6.54
CA GLY A 131 21.28 -6.37 6.64
C GLY A 131 20.86 -7.24 7.83
N VAL A 132 19.71 -6.95 8.45
CA VAL A 132 19.20 -7.67 9.64
C VAL A 132 18.02 -8.56 9.23
N PRO A 133 18.18 -9.90 9.26
CA PRO A 133 17.13 -10.82 8.81
C PRO A 133 15.83 -10.66 9.61
N LEU A 134 15.94 -10.49 10.94
CA LEU A 134 14.79 -10.36 11.82
C LEU A 134 13.91 -9.15 11.47
N ARG A 135 14.52 -7.99 11.16
CA ARG A 135 13.77 -6.79 10.75
C ARG A 135 13.05 -6.99 9.43
N ALA A 136 13.68 -7.69 8.48
CA ALA A 136 13.06 -8.03 7.20
C ALA A 136 11.87 -8.98 7.39
N SER A 137 12.02 -10.00 8.24
CA SER A 137 10.93 -10.91 8.60
C SER A 137 9.79 -10.18 9.32
N MET A 138 10.09 -9.25 10.24
CA MET A 138 9.07 -8.42 10.88
C MET A 138 8.31 -7.58 9.84
N ALA A 139 9.00 -6.96 8.88
CA ALA A 139 8.34 -6.20 7.82
C ALA A 139 7.43 -7.07 6.95
N PHE A 140 7.88 -8.28 6.58
CA PHE A 140 7.03 -9.26 5.89
C PHE A 140 5.78 -9.58 6.70
N CYS A 141 5.95 -9.98 7.96
CA CYS A 141 4.86 -10.45 8.82
C CYS A 141 3.86 -9.34 9.10
N SER A 142 4.35 -8.15 9.44
CA SER A 142 3.51 -6.99 9.75
C SER A 142 2.71 -6.51 8.55
N VAL A 143 3.26 -6.54 7.33
CA VAL A 143 2.47 -6.22 6.12
C VAL A 143 1.48 -7.34 5.80
N TRP A 144 1.92 -8.60 5.82
CA TRP A 144 1.08 -9.74 5.43
C TRP A 144 -0.16 -9.94 6.34
N LEU A 145 -0.01 -9.59 7.62
CA LEU A 145 -1.02 -9.70 8.66
C LEU A 145 -1.60 -8.36 9.10
N ALA A 146 -1.26 -7.26 8.42
CA ALA A 146 -1.77 -5.94 8.76
C ALA A 146 -3.31 -5.95 8.72
N PRO A 147 -3.99 -5.37 9.73
CA PRO A 147 -5.44 -5.29 9.74
C PRO A 147 -6.02 -4.71 8.45
N THR A 148 -5.47 -3.62 7.94
CA THR A 148 -6.01 -2.99 6.73
C THR A 148 -5.80 -3.84 5.48
N VAL A 149 -4.76 -4.68 5.43
CA VAL A 149 -4.55 -5.69 4.38
C VAL A 149 -5.63 -6.76 4.43
N LEU A 150 -5.92 -7.30 5.63
CA LEU A 150 -6.97 -8.31 5.79
C LEU A 150 -8.36 -7.75 5.46
N PHE A 151 -8.67 -6.53 5.88
CA PHE A 151 -9.93 -5.86 5.52
C PHE A 151 -10.03 -5.65 3.99
N ASN A 152 -8.99 -5.10 3.37
CA ASN A 152 -9.01 -4.74 1.94
C ASN A 152 -9.13 -5.95 1.01
N GLY A 153 -8.18 -6.89 1.04
CA GLY A 153 -8.19 -8.00 0.10
C GLY A 153 -8.90 -9.23 0.65
N ALA A 154 -8.60 -9.66 1.88
CA ALA A 154 -9.13 -10.93 2.40
C ALA A 154 -10.64 -10.87 2.66
N MET A 155 -11.13 -9.78 3.27
CA MET A 155 -12.55 -9.60 3.54
C MET A 155 -13.28 -9.02 2.32
N TRP A 156 -12.83 -7.90 1.76
CA TRP A 156 -13.59 -7.22 0.71
C TRP A 156 -13.25 -7.60 -0.73
N GLY A 157 -12.09 -8.21 -1.00
CA GLY A 157 -11.66 -8.51 -2.38
C GLY A 157 -11.28 -7.27 -3.21
N GLN A 158 -10.89 -6.18 -2.55
CA GLN A 158 -10.47 -4.95 -3.22
C GLN A 158 -9.09 -5.08 -3.87
N ALA A 159 -8.82 -4.23 -4.85
CA ALA A 159 -7.62 -4.29 -5.68
C ALA A 159 -6.50 -3.30 -5.26
N ASP A 160 -6.55 -2.74 -4.05
CA ASP A 160 -5.61 -1.67 -3.66
C ASP A 160 -4.17 -2.18 -3.47
N SER A 161 -4.02 -3.47 -3.18
CA SER A 161 -2.72 -4.14 -3.14
C SER A 161 -1.99 -4.14 -4.49
N ILE A 162 -2.72 -4.09 -5.62
CA ILE A 162 -2.13 -4.22 -6.96
C ILE A 162 -1.33 -2.96 -7.31
N TRP A 163 -1.94 -1.77 -7.23
CA TRP A 163 -1.23 -0.53 -7.51
C TRP A 163 -0.16 -0.24 -6.44
N THR A 164 -0.45 -0.62 -5.19
CA THR A 164 0.49 -0.45 -4.06
C THR A 164 1.76 -1.29 -4.25
N PHE A 165 1.63 -2.51 -4.76
CA PHE A 165 2.79 -3.35 -5.08
C PHE A 165 3.75 -2.64 -6.04
N PHE A 166 3.22 -2.07 -7.13
CA PHE A 166 4.02 -1.34 -8.11
C PHE A 166 4.58 -0.01 -7.55
N ALA A 167 3.83 0.65 -6.68
CA ALA A 167 4.30 1.83 -5.94
C ALA A 167 5.48 1.48 -5.02
N LEU A 168 5.37 0.43 -4.20
CA LEU A 168 6.46 -0.04 -3.34
C LEU A 168 7.67 -0.53 -4.15
N LEU A 169 7.44 -1.18 -5.29
CA LEU A 169 8.52 -1.59 -6.20
C LEU A 169 9.26 -0.36 -6.77
N SER A 170 8.54 0.70 -7.14
CA SER A 170 9.13 1.99 -7.55
C SER A 170 10.01 2.56 -6.43
N VAL A 171 9.50 2.65 -5.20
CA VAL A 171 10.26 3.12 -4.04
C VAL A 171 11.49 2.25 -3.80
N ALA A 172 11.36 0.93 -3.86
CA ALA A 172 12.46 -0.01 -3.68
C ALA A 172 13.56 0.16 -4.75
N MET A 173 13.19 0.43 -6.01
CA MET A 173 14.15 0.75 -7.07
C MET A 173 14.89 2.05 -6.77
N PHE A 174 14.16 3.10 -6.36
CA PHE A 174 14.77 4.36 -5.97
C PHE A 174 15.70 4.19 -4.76
N MET A 175 15.33 3.44 -3.72
CA MET A 175 16.22 3.12 -2.59
C MET A 175 17.53 2.44 -3.02
N ARG A 176 17.50 1.67 -4.12
CA ARG A 176 18.67 0.99 -4.71
C ARG A 176 19.43 1.84 -5.73
N ASN A 177 19.21 3.16 -5.75
CA ASN A 177 19.79 4.07 -6.74
C ASN A 177 19.44 3.74 -8.21
N ARG A 178 18.32 3.03 -8.45
CA ARG A 178 17.79 2.73 -9.79
C ARG A 178 16.60 3.63 -10.12
N ASN A 179 16.24 3.67 -11.40
CA ASN A 179 15.08 4.42 -11.88
C ASN A 179 13.77 3.64 -11.59
N GLY A 180 12.93 4.17 -10.69
CA GLY A 180 11.64 3.57 -10.33
C GLY A 180 10.44 4.08 -11.15
N VAL A 181 10.65 4.89 -12.19
CA VAL A 181 9.53 5.50 -12.95
C VAL A 181 8.66 4.47 -13.66
N LEU A 182 9.24 3.39 -14.19
CA LEU A 182 8.47 2.38 -14.92
C LEU A 182 7.47 1.63 -14.03
N PRO A 183 7.84 1.06 -12.85
CA PRO A 183 6.85 0.51 -11.92
C PRO A 183 5.79 1.54 -11.50
N PHE A 184 6.16 2.80 -11.29
CA PHE A 184 5.19 3.85 -10.99
C PHE A 184 4.17 4.04 -12.12
N ALA A 185 4.61 4.09 -13.37
CA ALA A 185 3.73 4.16 -14.53
C ALA A 185 2.78 2.96 -14.64
N VAL A 186 3.25 1.76 -14.30
CA VAL A 186 2.37 0.57 -14.21
C VAL A 186 1.34 0.74 -13.11
N GLY A 187 1.74 1.20 -11.91
CA GLY A 187 0.81 1.48 -10.80
C GLY A 187 -0.29 2.47 -11.20
N CYS A 188 0.07 3.57 -11.87
CA CYS A 188 -0.87 4.55 -12.43
C CYS A 188 -1.77 3.98 -13.54
N SER A 189 -1.39 2.88 -14.17
CA SER A 189 -2.17 2.20 -15.20
C SER A 189 -3.06 1.09 -14.64
N VAL A 190 -2.81 0.64 -13.41
CA VAL A 190 -3.68 -0.28 -12.66
C VAL A 190 -4.87 0.48 -12.08
N LYS A 191 -4.61 1.60 -11.41
CA LYS A 191 -5.62 2.40 -10.71
C LYS A 191 -5.17 3.86 -10.65
N ALA A 192 -6.11 4.79 -10.69
CA ALA A 192 -5.81 6.22 -10.59
C ALA A 192 -5.01 6.57 -9.33
N GLN A 193 -5.24 5.84 -8.24
CA GLN A 193 -4.59 5.99 -6.93
C GLN A 193 -3.07 5.78 -6.98
N GLY A 194 -2.54 5.11 -8.01
CA GLY A 194 -1.10 5.05 -8.23
C GLY A 194 -0.44 6.43 -8.29
N VAL A 195 -1.19 7.46 -8.72
CA VAL A 195 -0.72 8.86 -8.78
C VAL A 195 -0.38 9.46 -7.42
N PHE A 196 -0.82 8.86 -6.30
CA PHE A 196 -0.47 9.35 -4.96
C PHE A 196 1.04 9.32 -4.68
N LEU A 197 1.79 8.47 -5.40
CA LEU A 197 3.26 8.46 -5.35
C LEU A 197 3.90 9.52 -6.28
N GLY A 198 3.11 10.23 -7.10
CA GLY A 198 3.57 11.19 -8.10
C GLY A 198 4.53 12.26 -7.58
N PRO A 199 4.22 12.98 -6.48
CA PRO A 199 5.15 13.93 -5.87
C PRO A 199 6.52 13.33 -5.52
N PHE A 200 6.53 12.11 -4.97
CA PHE A 200 7.78 11.40 -4.69
C PHE A 200 8.56 11.10 -5.97
N VAL A 201 7.91 10.56 -7.00
CA VAL A 201 8.59 10.20 -8.26
C VAL A 201 9.13 11.43 -8.98
N LEU A 202 8.35 12.51 -9.07
CA LEU A 202 8.81 13.78 -9.64
C LEU A 202 10.00 14.33 -8.86
N GLY A 203 9.92 14.35 -7.53
CA GLY A 203 11.03 14.74 -6.66
C GLY A 203 12.29 13.92 -6.92
N MET A 204 12.17 12.60 -7.07
CA MET A 204 13.31 11.72 -7.36
C MET A 204 13.89 11.90 -8.77
N ILE A 205 13.04 12.17 -9.78
CA ILE A 205 13.49 12.50 -11.14
C ILE A 205 14.36 13.75 -11.11
N LEU A 206 13.85 14.83 -10.48
CA LEU A 206 14.56 16.10 -10.36
C LEU A 206 15.85 15.94 -9.56
N ARG A 207 15.76 15.28 -8.40
CA ARG A 207 16.90 15.02 -7.51
C ARG A 207 18.04 14.27 -8.19
N ARG A 208 17.70 13.23 -8.97
CA ARG A 208 18.68 12.35 -9.62
C ARG A 208 19.02 12.74 -11.04
N LYS A 209 18.49 13.87 -11.53
CA LYS A 209 18.64 14.32 -12.91
C LYS A 209 18.26 13.23 -13.92
N ILE A 210 17.23 12.43 -13.60
CA ILE A 210 16.66 11.47 -14.54
C ILE A 210 16.01 12.28 -15.67
N HIS A 211 16.22 11.85 -16.91
CA HIS A 211 15.67 12.58 -18.06
C HIS A 211 14.13 12.66 -17.98
N LEU A 212 13.56 13.86 -18.11
CA LEU A 212 12.11 14.10 -17.95
C LEU A 212 11.24 13.29 -18.92
N ALA A 213 11.79 12.85 -20.06
CA ALA A 213 11.09 11.96 -21.00
C ALA A 213 10.62 10.65 -20.35
N TRP A 214 11.19 10.23 -19.21
CA TRP A 214 10.67 9.08 -18.46
C TRP A 214 9.22 9.28 -17.98
N LEU A 215 8.73 10.52 -17.86
CA LEU A 215 7.31 10.78 -17.56
C LEU A 215 6.39 10.28 -18.69
N ALA A 216 6.88 10.15 -19.92
CA ALA A 216 6.12 9.54 -21.02
C ALA A 216 5.84 8.04 -20.78
N ALA A 217 6.52 7.39 -19.83
CA ALA A 217 6.17 6.04 -19.42
C ALA A 217 4.74 5.94 -18.88
N ILE A 218 4.19 7.00 -18.26
CA ILE A 218 2.82 6.98 -17.71
C ILE A 218 1.78 6.74 -18.83
N PRO A 219 1.66 7.63 -19.85
CA PRO A 219 0.75 7.36 -20.97
C PRO A 219 1.22 6.17 -21.83
N GLY A 220 2.53 5.94 -21.96
CA GLY A 220 3.07 4.85 -22.77
C GLY A 220 2.69 3.46 -22.24
N VAL A 221 2.82 3.22 -20.93
CA VAL A 221 2.42 1.96 -20.30
C VAL A 221 0.91 1.77 -20.38
N TYR A 222 0.12 2.83 -20.16
CA TYR A 222 -1.33 2.76 -20.31
C TYR A 222 -1.73 2.35 -21.74
N ALA A 223 -1.11 2.97 -22.76
CA ALA A 223 -1.35 2.64 -24.15
C ALA A 223 -0.97 1.20 -24.49
N ILE A 224 0.19 0.71 -24.01
CA ILE A 224 0.61 -0.69 -24.19
C ILE A 224 -0.41 -1.64 -23.56
N LEU A 225 -0.84 -1.37 -22.34
CA LEU A 225 -1.83 -2.19 -21.64
C LEU A 225 -3.23 -2.09 -22.27
N ALA A 226 -3.52 -1.05 -23.04
CA ALA A 226 -4.76 -0.92 -23.80
C ALA A 226 -4.78 -1.79 -25.08
N ILE A 227 -3.62 -2.17 -25.64
CA ILE A 227 -3.56 -2.87 -26.94
C ILE A 227 -4.47 -4.11 -26.98
N PRO A 228 -4.44 -5.05 -26.01
CA PRO A 228 -5.27 -6.25 -26.10
C PRO A 228 -6.78 -5.98 -26.13
N VAL A 229 -7.29 -5.04 -25.33
CA VAL A 229 -8.72 -4.67 -25.37
C VAL A 229 -9.11 -3.96 -26.66
N LEU A 230 -8.22 -3.13 -27.21
CA LEU A 230 -8.47 -2.45 -28.50
C LEU A 230 -8.51 -3.47 -29.65
N VAL A 231 -7.58 -4.43 -29.66
CA VAL A 231 -7.55 -5.52 -30.64
C VAL A 231 -8.79 -6.42 -30.49
N ALA A 232 -9.27 -6.65 -29.27
CA ALA A 232 -10.50 -7.39 -29.03
C ALA A 232 -11.78 -6.64 -29.45
N GLY A 233 -11.70 -5.35 -29.80
CA GLY A 233 -12.82 -4.56 -30.31
C GLY A 233 -13.35 -3.46 -29.39
N ARG A 234 -12.77 -3.29 -28.18
CA ARG A 234 -13.17 -2.20 -27.27
C ARG A 234 -12.79 -0.85 -27.87
N SER A 235 -13.70 0.12 -27.78
CA SER A 235 -13.45 1.44 -28.36
C SER A 235 -12.35 2.22 -27.61
N LEU A 236 -11.55 2.99 -28.35
CA LEU A 236 -10.51 3.84 -27.76
C LEU A 236 -11.09 4.87 -26.78
N VAL A 237 -12.27 5.42 -27.11
CA VAL A 237 -13.00 6.37 -26.24
C VAL A 237 -13.36 5.72 -24.91
N SER A 238 -13.84 4.46 -24.92
CA SER A 238 -14.12 3.71 -23.69
C SER A 238 -12.87 3.55 -22.84
N VAL A 239 -11.74 3.22 -23.45
CA VAL A 239 -10.47 2.98 -22.72
C VAL A 239 -9.87 4.28 -22.17
N LEU A 240 -9.86 5.37 -22.94
CA LEU A 240 -9.34 6.66 -22.45
C LEU A 240 -10.29 7.32 -21.44
N GLY A 241 -11.59 7.02 -21.52
CA GLY A 241 -12.63 7.58 -20.66
C GLY A 241 -12.72 6.96 -19.26
N ILE A 242 -12.01 5.86 -18.96
CA ILE A 242 -12.15 5.10 -17.69
C ILE A 242 -11.96 6.02 -16.48
N TYR A 243 -10.85 6.77 -16.41
CA TYR A 243 -10.58 7.64 -15.27
C TYR A 243 -11.50 8.86 -15.20
N LEU A 244 -11.98 9.36 -16.33
CA LEU A 244 -12.99 10.42 -16.36
C LEU A 244 -14.33 9.92 -15.80
N GLY A 245 -14.76 8.71 -16.19
CA GLY A 245 -15.97 8.07 -15.67
C GLY A 245 -15.88 7.80 -14.16
N GLN A 246 -14.74 7.29 -13.68
CA GLN A 246 -14.49 7.11 -12.25
C GLN A 246 -14.57 8.44 -11.48
N ALA A 247 -13.96 9.51 -12.01
CA ALA A 247 -14.01 10.82 -11.38
C ALA A 247 -15.43 11.40 -11.31
N ALA A 248 -16.33 11.01 -12.21
CA ALA A 248 -17.72 11.46 -12.26
C ALA A 248 -18.69 10.60 -11.42
N THR A 249 -18.25 9.50 -10.81
CA THR A 249 -19.14 8.53 -10.13
C THR A 249 -19.70 9.05 -8.81
N PHE A 250 -18.87 9.70 -7.98
CA PHE A 250 -19.26 10.14 -6.64
C PHE A 250 -19.23 11.66 -6.50
N HIS A 251 -20.32 12.20 -5.94
CA HIS A 251 -20.53 13.63 -5.71
C HIS A 251 -20.42 14.03 -4.23
N HIS A 252 -19.49 13.39 -3.51
CA HIS A 252 -19.14 13.70 -2.12
C HIS A 252 -17.67 14.08 -2.01
N LEU A 253 -17.33 14.96 -1.06
CA LEU A 253 -15.94 15.38 -0.82
C LEU A 253 -15.10 14.28 -0.14
N THR A 254 -15.75 13.34 0.54
CA THR A 254 -15.12 12.14 1.11
C THR A 254 -16.11 10.98 1.07
N MET A 255 -15.61 9.79 0.78
CA MET A 255 -16.32 8.52 0.86
C MET A 255 -15.72 7.75 2.04
N ASN A 256 -15.94 8.23 3.26
CA ASN A 256 -15.38 7.64 4.50
C ASN A 256 -13.84 7.61 4.60
N ALA A 257 -13.12 8.40 3.80
CA ALA A 257 -11.70 8.62 4.01
C ALA A 257 -11.45 9.51 5.22
N ALA A 258 -10.54 9.08 6.10
CA ALA A 258 -10.04 9.85 7.24
C ALA A 258 -9.13 11.01 6.80
N ASN A 259 -9.70 12.01 6.14
CA ASN A 259 -8.98 13.13 5.52
C ASN A 259 -9.55 14.50 5.91
N VAL A 260 -8.98 15.57 5.36
CA VAL A 260 -9.34 16.95 5.74
C VAL A 260 -10.83 17.28 5.50
N TRP A 261 -11.47 16.59 4.55
CA TRP A 261 -12.85 16.83 4.17
C TRP A 261 -13.87 16.36 5.21
N VAL A 262 -13.45 15.51 6.16
CA VAL A 262 -14.27 15.16 7.33
C VAL A 262 -14.57 16.40 8.18
N PHE A 263 -13.62 17.33 8.30
CA PHE A 263 -13.82 18.59 9.05
C PHE A 263 -14.57 19.65 8.24
N ALA A 264 -14.56 19.53 6.92
CA ALA A 264 -15.10 20.52 6.00
C ALA A 264 -16.39 20.05 5.31
N GLY A 265 -17.16 19.15 5.94
CA GLY A 265 -18.35 18.51 5.37
C GLY A 265 -19.46 19.49 4.91
N GLY A 266 -19.51 20.71 5.47
CA GLY A 266 -20.44 21.76 5.06
C GLY A 266 -20.00 22.57 3.82
N THR A 267 -18.82 22.29 3.25
CA THR A 267 -18.30 23.01 2.09
C THR A 267 -19.05 22.59 0.82
N PRO A 268 -19.52 23.53 -0.03
CA PRO A 268 -20.14 23.17 -1.30
C PRO A 268 -19.21 22.31 -2.15
N TYR A 269 -19.77 21.24 -2.73
CA TYR A 269 -18.98 20.21 -3.42
C TYR A 269 -18.03 20.76 -4.50
N THR A 270 -18.50 21.65 -5.38
CA THR A 270 -17.67 22.23 -6.45
C THR A 270 -16.50 23.05 -5.91
N VAL A 271 -16.74 23.81 -4.83
CA VAL A 271 -15.73 24.61 -4.14
C VAL A 271 -14.71 23.70 -3.45
N GLY A 272 -15.18 22.70 -2.70
CA GLY A 272 -14.30 21.73 -2.04
C GLY A 272 -13.43 20.97 -3.04
N VAL A 273 -13.98 20.56 -4.18
CA VAL A 273 -13.21 19.90 -5.23
C VAL A 273 -12.11 20.82 -5.77
N ALA A 274 -12.43 22.07 -6.10
CA ALA A 274 -11.46 23.04 -6.61
C ALA A 274 -10.34 23.29 -5.59
N ILE A 275 -10.69 23.54 -4.32
CA ILE A 275 -9.73 23.76 -3.23
C ILE A 275 -8.82 22.54 -3.06
N GLY A 276 -9.38 21.33 -3.02
CA GLY A 276 -8.62 20.11 -2.81
C GLY A 276 -7.63 19.82 -3.93
N LEU A 277 -8.02 20.05 -5.19
CA LEU A 277 -7.12 19.89 -6.33
C LEU A 277 -5.96 20.90 -6.28
N VAL A 278 -6.26 22.17 -5.98
CA VAL A 278 -5.23 23.21 -5.85
C VAL A 278 -4.26 22.90 -4.70
N LEU A 279 -4.78 22.54 -3.53
CA LEU A 279 -3.96 22.20 -2.36
C LEU A 279 -3.11 20.96 -2.60
N ALA A 280 -3.66 19.92 -3.21
CA ALA A 280 -2.93 18.70 -3.53
C ALA A 280 -1.81 18.98 -4.56
N ALA A 281 -2.10 19.73 -5.62
CA ALA A 281 -1.11 20.11 -6.64
C ALA A 281 0.01 20.97 -6.06
N ALA A 282 -0.33 22.02 -5.30
CA ALA A 282 0.64 22.92 -4.68
C ALA A 282 1.51 22.18 -3.66
N SER A 283 0.90 21.37 -2.78
CA SER A 283 1.63 20.63 -1.75
C SER A 283 2.47 19.49 -2.35
N GLY A 284 1.99 18.84 -3.41
CA GLY A 284 2.74 17.83 -4.16
C GLY A 284 3.95 18.42 -4.89
N LEU A 285 3.80 19.59 -5.52
CA LEU A 285 4.92 20.31 -6.13
C LEU A 285 5.93 20.76 -5.07
N ALA A 286 5.45 21.32 -3.95
CA ALA A 286 6.31 21.72 -2.84
C ALA A 286 7.11 20.54 -2.27
N LEU A 287 6.47 19.38 -2.09
CA LEU A 287 7.15 18.15 -1.67
C LEU A 287 8.18 17.70 -2.70
N SER A 288 7.86 17.74 -4.00
CA SER A 288 8.78 17.38 -5.08
C SER A 288 10.04 18.26 -5.08
N ILE A 289 9.86 19.59 -4.96
CA ILE A 289 10.94 20.57 -4.88
C ILE A 289 11.78 20.32 -3.62
N PHE A 290 11.13 20.09 -2.48
CA PHE A 290 11.83 19.77 -1.23
C PHE A 290 12.70 18.50 -1.38
N ILE A 291 12.18 17.44 -1.99
CA ILE A 291 12.94 16.20 -2.25
C ILE A 291 14.15 16.49 -3.14
N ALA A 292 13.98 17.29 -4.19
CA ALA A 292 15.03 17.65 -5.14
C ALA A 292 16.16 18.46 -4.50
N GLN A 293 15.83 19.36 -3.56
CA GLN A 293 16.78 20.25 -2.88
C GLN A 293 17.38 19.64 -1.60
N SER A 294 16.75 18.61 -1.04
CA SER A 294 17.19 17.99 0.22
C SER A 294 18.54 17.30 0.08
N ARG A 295 19.45 17.61 1.00
CA ARG A 295 20.77 16.96 1.12
C ARG A 295 20.72 15.61 1.85
N ARG A 296 19.61 15.28 2.53
CA ARG A 296 19.44 14.00 3.26
C ARG A 296 19.45 12.84 2.28
N THR A 297 20.31 11.86 2.48
CA THR A 297 20.43 10.67 1.61
C THR A 297 20.05 9.41 2.38
N GLY A 298 20.07 8.26 1.70
CA GLY A 298 19.87 6.96 2.31
C GLY A 298 18.44 6.39 2.15
N PRO A 299 18.30 5.08 2.38
CA PRO A 299 17.04 4.35 2.18
C PRO A 299 15.92 4.84 3.09
N GLU A 300 16.23 5.20 4.34
CA GLU A 300 15.25 5.74 5.30
C GLU A 300 14.63 7.04 4.80
N PHE A 301 15.45 8.01 4.37
CA PHE A 301 14.94 9.29 3.83
C PHE A 301 14.06 9.07 2.60
N ILE A 302 14.49 8.22 1.65
CA ILE A 302 13.73 7.91 0.43
C ILE A 302 12.37 7.32 0.78
N LEU A 303 12.33 6.38 1.73
CA LEU A 303 11.07 5.77 2.18
C LEU A 303 10.19 6.77 2.95
N LEU A 304 10.78 7.63 3.77
CA LEU A 304 10.07 8.68 4.50
C LEU A 304 9.37 9.66 3.56
N VAL A 305 10.05 10.15 2.52
CA VAL A 305 9.41 11.07 1.55
C VAL A 305 8.40 10.36 0.65
N ALA A 306 8.55 9.06 0.40
CA ALA A 306 7.52 8.26 -0.26
C ALA A 306 6.27 8.13 0.64
N CYS A 307 6.44 7.86 1.94
CA CYS A 307 5.35 7.87 2.91
C CYS A 307 4.63 9.22 2.94
N ALA A 308 5.40 10.33 2.97
CA ALA A 308 4.83 11.68 2.93
C ALA A 308 3.98 11.91 1.67
N SER A 309 4.42 11.45 0.50
CA SER A 309 3.62 11.51 -0.74
C SER A 309 2.33 10.70 -0.62
N LEU A 310 2.44 9.45 -0.16
CA LEU A 310 1.34 8.49 -0.10
C LEU A 310 0.26 8.86 0.93
N ILE A 311 0.57 9.62 1.97
CA ILE A 311 -0.44 10.15 2.90
C ILE A 311 -0.97 11.52 2.46
N LEU A 312 -0.09 12.42 2.02
CA LEU A 312 -0.46 13.82 1.73
C LEU A 312 -1.48 13.92 0.59
N MET A 313 -1.35 13.09 -0.43
CA MET A 313 -2.25 13.11 -1.59
C MET A 313 -3.69 12.70 -1.21
N PRO A 314 -3.96 11.49 -0.65
CA PRO A 314 -5.31 11.13 -0.23
C PRO A 314 -5.83 11.95 0.97
N TYR A 315 -4.95 12.60 1.74
CA TYR A 315 -5.37 13.51 2.80
C TYR A 315 -5.95 14.84 2.28
N LEU A 316 -5.42 15.37 1.18
CA LEU A 316 -5.85 16.66 0.61
C LEU A 316 -6.88 16.51 -0.51
N LEU A 317 -6.79 15.44 -1.30
CA LEU A 317 -7.68 15.25 -2.44
C LEU A 317 -9.14 14.98 -1.99
N PRO A 318 -10.12 15.53 -2.71
CA PRO A 318 -11.54 15.23 -2.50
C PRO A 318 -11.88 13.84 -3.09
N LYS A 319 -13.07 13.32 -2.77
CA LYS A 319 -13.62 12.04 -3.29
C LYS A 319 -12.82 10.80 -2.91
N MET A 320 -12.05 10.87 -1.83
CA MET A 320 -11.22 9.74 -1.40
C MET A 320 -12.07 8.73 -0.64
N HIS A 321 -11.79 7.44 -0.84
CA HIS A 321 -12.43 6.33 -0.14
C HIS A 321 -11.66 5.92 1.11
N GLU A 322 -12.35 5.24 2.03
CA GLU A 322 -11.81 4.68 3.28
C GLU A 322 -10.49 3.90 3.12
N ARG A 323 -10.28 3.29 1.94
CA ARG A 323 -9.12 2.47 1.61
C ARG A 323 -7.95 3.19 0.92
N TYR A 324 -8.06 4.49 0.63
CA TYR A 324 -7.05 5.18 -0.21
C TYR A 324 -5.74 5.54 0.51
N PHE A 325 -5.67 5.33 1.83
CA PHE A 325 -4.41 5.42 2.59
C PHE A 325 -3.58 4.12 2.57
N TYR A 326 -4.08 3.05 1.93
CA TYR A 326 -3.44 1.72 1.89
C TYR A 326 -1.96 1.74 1.49
N GLY A 327 -1.57 2.57 0.51
CA GLY A 327 -0.15 2.69 0.14
C GLY A 327 0.73 3.22 1.27
N PHE A 328 0.26 4.23 2.01
CA PHE A 328 0.97 4.79 3.16
C PHE A 328 0.98 3.82 4.35
N GLU A 329 -0.14 3.15 4.61
CA GLU A 329 -0.27 2.14 5.66
C GLU A 329 0.80 1.04 5.53
N LEU A 330 1.09 0.56 4.32
CA LEU A 330 2.12 -0.45 4.08
C LEU A 330 3.55 0.14 4.09
N ALA A 331 3.74 1.30 3.47
CA ALA A 331 5.05 1.95 3.41
C ALA A 331 5.55 2.36 4.81
N SER A 332 4.65 2.81 5.69
CA SER A 332 4.97 3.20 7.07
C SER A 332 5.38 2.01 7.94
N ILE A 333 4.83 0.80 7.72
CA ILE A 333 5.30 -0.44 8.37
C ILE A 333 6.76 -0.72 7.99
N ALA A 334 7.09 -0.63 6.69
CA ALA A 334 8.46 -0.80 6.24
C ALA A 334 9.39 0.27 6.84
N LEU A 335 8.94 1.52 6.93
CA LEU A 335 9.68 2.62 7.55
C LEU A 335 9.95 2.38 9.05
N ALA A 336 8.93 1.91 9.80
CA ALA A 336 9.07 1.54 11.20
C ALA A 336 10.09 0.40 11.42
N CYS A 337 10.16 -0.54 10.48
CA CYS A 337 11.13 -1.64 10.51
C CYS A 337 12.56 -1.20 10.13
N LEU A 338 12.72 -0.09 9.39
CA LEU A 338 14.02 0.55 9.19
C LEU A 338 14.44 1.29 10.46
N ASN A 339 13.54 2.10 11.01
CA ASN A 339 13.77 2.96 12.15
C ASN A 339 12.54 3.00 13.06
N LEU A 340 12.70 2.44 14.26
CA LEU A 340 11.61 2.24 15.23
C LEU A 340 10.99 3.55 15.71
N ARG A 341 11.67 4.69 15.50
CA ARG A 341 11.10 6.04 15.72
C ARG A 341 9.78 6.25 14.96
N TYR A 342 9.62 5.60 13.81
CA TYR A 342 8.42 5.71 12.97
C TYR A 342 7.35 4.64 13.26
N LEU A 343 7.56 3.78 14.26
CA LEU A 343 6.58 2.78 14.68
C LEU A 343 5.19 3.39 14.95
N PRO A 344 5.06 4.55 15.63
CA PRO A 344 3.75 5.12 15.88
C PRO A 344 3.00 5.54 14.61
N PHE A 345 3.68 5.86 13.50
CA PHE A 345 2.99 6.13 12.24
C PHE A 345 2.34 4.88 11.68
N ALA A 346 3.07 3.76 11.68
CA ALA A 346 2.55 2.49 11.20
C ALA A 346 1.33 2.06 12.04
N VAL A 347 1.42 2.20 13.36
CA VAL A 347 0.33 1.82 14.27
C VAL A 347 -0.89 2.72 14.09
N ILE A 348 -0.71 4.04 14.10
CA ILE A 348 -1.81 5.00 13.91
C ILE A 348 -2.46 4.80 12.54
N ALA A 349 -1.67 4.64 11.47
CA ALA A 349 -2.19 4.41 10.12
C ALA A 349 -3.07 3.15 10.03
N GLN A 350 -2.66 2.05 10.70
CA GLN A 350 -3.45 0.82 10.74
C GLN A 350 -4.75 0.99 11.52
N VAL A 351 -4.71 1.69 12.66
CA VAL A 351 -5.91 1.95 13.47
C VAL A 351 -6.89 2.87 12.73
N ASP A 352 -6.39 3.97 12.17
CA ASP A 352 -7.20 4.94 11.42
C ASP A 352 -7.80 4.29 10.17
N GLY A 353 -7.03 3.45 9.47
CA GLY A 353 -7.52 2.61 8.38
C GLY A 353 -8.67 1.74 8.85
N VAL A 354 -8.50 0.92 9.90
CA VAL A 354 -9.60 0.06 10.41
C VAL A 354 -10.85 0.87 10.78
N LEU A 355 -10.70 2.03 11.45
CA LEU A 355 -11.82 2.91 11.77
C LEU A 355 -12.56 3.40 10.51
N SER A 356 -11.81 3.75 9.46
CA SER A 356 -12.36 4.13 8.16
C SER A 356 -13.08 2.97 7.47
N TYR A 357 -12.53 1.76 7.50
CA TYR A 357 -13.17 0.58 6.88
C TYR A 357 -14.47 0.19 7.61
N LEU A 358 -14.50 0.31 8.94
CA LEU A 358 -15.69 0.06 9.76
C LEU A 358 -16.86 1.00 9.42
N ALA A 359 -16.57 2.22 8.93
CA ALA A 359 -17.61 3.13 8.46
C ALA A 359 -18.35 2.61 7.21
N PHE A 360 -17.69 1.83 6.36
CA PHE A 360 -18.33 1.16 5.22
C PHE A 360 -18.90 -0.21 5.61
N GLU A 361 -18.13 -1.03 6.33
CA GLU A 361 -18.51 -2.41 6.67
C GLU A 361 -19.74 -2.51 7.57
N SER A 362 -19.87 -1.57 8.50
CA SER A 362 -20.86 -1.67 9.59
C SER A 362 -21.56 -0.33 9.85
N GLU A 363 -21.41 0.63 8.94
CA GLU A 363 -22.02 1.98 9.00
C GLU A 363 -21.57 2.79 10.23
N ILE A 364 -20.40 2.47 10.79
CA ILE A 364 -19.87 3.09 12.01
C ILE A 364 -19.07 4.34 11.65
N VAL A 365 -19.77 5.46 11.48
CA VAL A 365 -19.12 6.72 11.10
C VAL A 365 -18.41 7.44 12.26
N MET A 366 -18.70 7.07 13.52
CA MET A 366 -18.15 7.75 14.70
C MET A 366 -16.62 7.67 14.81
N GLY A 367 -16.00 6.67 14.18
CA GLY A 367 -14.54 6.51 14.11
C GLY A 367 -13.84 7.46 13.13
N LEU A 368 -14.57 8.05 12.17
CA LEU A 368 -13.98 8.84 11.09
C LEU A 368 -13.35 10.15 11.57
N LEU A 369 -14.00 10.85 12.51
CA LEU A 369 -13.48 12.12 13.03
C LEU A 369 -12.16 11.91 13.82
N PRO A 370 -12.08 10.96 14.77
CA PRO A 370 -10.82 10.58 15.40
C PRO A 370 -9.73 10.18 14.40
N ALA A 371 -10.06 9.34 13.41
CA ALA A 371 -9.12 8.91 12.39
C ALA A 371 -8.61 10.09 11.54
N ALA A 372 -9.49 11.01 11.14
CA ALA A 372 -9.10 12.21 10.40
C ALA A 372 -8.18 13.12 11.24
N LEU A 373 -8.42 13.25 12.55
CA LEU A 373 -7.55 14.02 13.45
C LEU A 373 -6.16 13.39 13.57
N CYS A 374 -6.09 12.06 13.66
CA CYS A 374 -4.83 11.34 13.72
C CYS A 374 -4.06 11.40 12.39
N ASN A 375 -4.73 11.27 11.24
CA ASN A 375 -4.10 11.53 9.95
C ASN A 375 -3.65 12.99 9.78
N THR A 376 -4.40 13.97 10.31
CA THR A 376 -3.96 15.38 10.38
C THR A 376 -2.64 15.50 11.13
N PHE A 377 -2.56 14.84 12.31
CA PHE A 377 -1.35 14.80 13.11
C PHE A 377 -0.19 14.13 12.36
N LEU A 378 -0.42 12.99 11.69
CA LEU A 378 0.60 12.28 10.92
C LEU A 378 1.15 13.14 9.77
N VAL A 379 0.29 13.80 9.00
CA VAL A 379 0.70 14.70 7.90
C VAL A 379 1.52 15.86 8.45
N PHE A 380 1.03 16.54 9.48
CA PHE A 380 1.73 17.66 10.09
C PHE A 380 3.09 17.24 10.65
N TYR A 381 3.14 16.12 11.36
CA TYR A 381 4.37 15.58 11.93
C TYR A 381 5.38 15.21 10.83
N LEU A 382 4.96 14.52 9.77
CA LEU A 382 5.83 14.15 8.65
C LEU A 382 6.44 15.40 8.00
N VAL A 383 5.65 16.46 7.80
CA VAL A 383 6.16 17.73 7.27
C VAL A 383 7.21 18.36 8.21
N LEU A 384 6.97 18.35 9.52
CA LEU A 384 7.95 18.84 10.49
C LEU A 384 9.23 18.00 10.52
N ASP A 385 9.13 16.67 10.51
CA ASP A 385 10.29 15.77 10.52
C ASP A 385 11.13 15.93 9.24
N LEU A 386 10.47 16.12 8.09
CA LEU A 386 11.16 16.42 6.84
C LEU A 386 11.93 17.74 6.94
N ARG A 387 11.34 18.80 7.53
CA ARG A 387 12.00 20.11 7.69
C ARG A 387 13.14 20.11 8.71
N GLN A 388 12.96 19.48 9.87
CA GLN A 388 13.92 19.56 10.98
C GLN A 388 15.04 18.50 10.92
N GLY A 389 14.84 17.41 10.17
CA GLY A 389 15.82 16.34 10.05
C GLY A 389 15.97 15.48 11.31
N GLU A 390 16.93 14.56 11.28
CA GLU A 390 17.14 13.52 12.32
C GLU A 390 17.43 14.05 13.73
N ARG A 391 17.83 15.33 13.86
CA ARG A 391 18.18 15.94 15.16
C ARG A 391 17.02 16.57 15.92
N GLY A 392 15.84 16.77 15.31
CA GLY A 392 14.88 17.76 15.82
C GLY A 392 13.74 17.26 16.69
N PHE A 393 13.13 16.11 16.38
CA PHE A 393 11.76 15.89 16.85
C PHE A 393 11.51 14.46 17.32
N ARG A 394 11.81 14.12 18.58
CA ARG A 394 11.28 12.87 19.16
C ARG A 394 9.76 12.99 19.21
N LEU A 395 9.04 11.95 18.81
CA LEU A 395 7.58 11.92 18.87
C LEU A 395 7.16 12.37 20.29
N PRO A 396 6.52 13.54 20.46
CA PRO A 396 6.23 14.03 21.80
C PRO A 396 5.29 13.02 22.48
N ARG A 397 5.33 12.95 23.81
CA ARG A 397 4.41 12.12 24.62
C ARG A 397 2.93 12.33 24.22
N LEU A 398 2.60 13.45 23.58
CA LEU A 398 1.31 13.78 22.98
C LEU A 398 0.87 12.90 21.79
N ALA A 399 1.79 12.29 21.04
CA ALA A 399 1.41 11.39 19.95
C ALA A 399 0.87 10.05 20.46
N TRP A 400 1.30 9.64 21.66
CA TRP A 400 0.65 8.56 22.40
C TRP A 400 -0.78 8.95 22.80
N LEU A 401 -1.09 10.25 22.99
CA LEU A 401 -2.49 10.67 23.22
C LEU A 401 -3.36 10.50 21.97
N GLY A 402 -2.83 10.73 20.77
CA GLY A 402 -3.53 10.41 19.51
C GLY A 402 -3.77 8.91 19.34
N PHE A 403 -2.74 8.09 19.59
CA PHE A 403 -2.89 6.64 19.65
C PHE A 403 -3.91 6.21 20.72
N ILE A 404 -3.83 6.76 21.94
CA ILE A 404 -4.77 6.47 23.04
C ILE A 404 -6.18 6.91 22.67
N ALA A 405 -6.37 8.06 22.02
CA ALA A 405 -7.69 8.55 21.61
C ALA A 405 -8.30 7.70 20.49
N SER A 406 -7.54 7.35 19.44
CA SER A 406 -8.01 6.45 18.37
C SER A 406 -8.27 5.05 18.90
N THR A 407 -7.38 4.54 19.75
CA THR A 407 -7.51 3.22 20.38
C THR A 407 -8.69 3.21 21.35
N ALA A 408 -8.88 4.22 22.19
CA ALA A 408 -10.03 4.35 23.07
C ALA A 408 -11.35 4.53 22.30
N GLY A 409 -11.35 5.22 21.16
CA GLY A 409 -12.49 5.29 20.26
C GLY A 409 -12.86 3.92 19.68
N LEU A 410 -11.86 3.19 19.18
CA LEU A 410 -12.02 1.81 18.69
C LEU A 410 -12.51 0.86 19.81
N PHE A 411 -11.92 0.94 21.01
CA PHE A 411 -12.29 0.11 22.16
C PHE A 411 -13.66 0.45 22.74
N SER A 412 -14.03 1.73 22.81
CA SER A 412 -15.38 2.15 23.25
C SER A 412 -16.44 1.62 22.30
N TYR A 413 -16.17 1.60 20.99
CA TYR A 413 -17.04 0.97 20.02
C TYR A 413 -17.16 -0.54 20.22
N LEU A 414 -16.03 -1.25 20.33
CA LEU A 414 -16.01 -2.71 20.54
C LEU A 414 -16.69 -3.15 21.86
N LEU A 415 -16.70 -2.30 22.88
CA LEU A 415 -17.36 -2.54 24.17
C LEU A 415 -18.86 -2.27 24.15
N PHE A 416 -19.35 -1.32 23.33
CA PHE A 416 -20.73 -0.82 23.43
C PHE A 416 -21.60 -1.06 22.19
N ALA A 417 -21.03 -1.42 21.04
CA ALA A 417 -21.77 -1.51 19.78
C ALA A 417 -21.94 -2.93 19.21
N GLY A 418 -21.45 -3.97 19.90
CA GLY A 418 -21.76 -5.35 19.56
C GLY A 418 -23.16 -5.75 20.05
N ALA A 419 -24.06 -6.09 19.14
CA ALA A 419 -25.30 -6.80 19.47
C ALA A 419 -24.94 -8.21 20.00
N GLY A 420 -24.69 -8.30 21.31
CA GLY A 420 -24.44 -9.55 22.04
C GLY A 420 -23.15 -9.51 22.86
N LEU A 421 -23.26 -9.74 24.17
CA LEU A 421 -22.20 -9.78 25.19
C LEU A 421 -21.17 -10.94 25.03
N ASN A 422 -21.00 -11.51 23.83
CA ASN A 422 -20.06 -12.62 23.61
C ASN A 422 -18.70 -12.08 23.15
N ILE A 423 -17.87 -11.70 24.12
CA ILE A 423 -16.48 -11.31 23.92
C ILE A 423 -15.68 -12.52 23.42
N SER A 424 -15.09 -12.45 22.21
CA SER A 424 -14.29 -13.56 21.67
C SER A 424 -12.94 -13.71 22.43
N PRO A 425 -12.48 -14.92 22.77
CA PRO A 425 -11.18 -15.11 23.42
C PRO A 425 -9.99 -14.61 22.58
N ALA A 426 -10.10 -14.69 21.25
CA ALA A 426 -9.11 -14.13 20.32
C ALA A 426 -9.03 -12.60 20.42
N TYR A 427 -10.15 -11.94 20.74
CA TYR A 427 -10.24 -10.50 20.95
C TYR A 427 -9.56 -10.06 22.25
N MET A 428 -9.74 -10.79 23.36
CA MET A 428 -8.99 -10.51 24.61
C MET A 428 -7.48 -10.70 24.42
N LEU A 429 -7.08 -11.65 23.58
CA LEU A 429 -5.69 -11.90 23.25
C LEU A 429 -5.10 -10.78 22.40
N ALA A 430 -5.82 -10.30 21.38
CA ALA A 430 -5.39 -9.17 20.55
C ALA A 430 -5.32 -7.85 21.34
N ALA A 431 -6.34 -7.55 22.16
CA ALA A 431 -6.37 -6.39 23.04
C ALA A 431 -5.29 -6.45 24.13
N GLY A 432 -5.11 -7.63 24.72
CA GLY A 432 -4.05 -7.90 25.69
C GLY A 432 -2.66 -7.72 25.08
N LEU A 433 -2.44 -8.21 23.85
CA LEU A 433 -1.18 -8.02 23.13
C LEU A 433 -0.95 -6.55 22.74
N ALA A 434 -1.97 -5.82 22.29
CA ALA A 434 -1.85 -4.39 21.97
C ALA A 434 -1.55 -3.55 23.23
N ALA A 435 -2.22 -3.83 24.34
CA ALA A 435 -1.95 -3.20 25.64
C ALA A 435 -0.57 -3.59 26.20
N LEU A 436 -0.17 -4.85 26.09
CA LEU A 436 1.15 -5.33 26.50
C LEU A 436 2.25 -4.68 25.66
N MET A 437 2.07 -4.58 24.34
CA MET A 437 2.99 -3.88 23.44
C MET A 437 3.08 -2.39 23.77
N THR A 438 1.96 -1.77 24.15
CA THR A 438 1.93 -0.38 24.60
C THR A 438 2.67 -0.21 25.93
N LEU A 439 2.49 -1.12 26.88
CA LEU A 439 3.21 -1.13 28.16
C LEU A 439 4.70 -1.39 27.98
N LEU A 440 5.09 -2.29 27.08
CA LEU A 440 6.48 -2.57 26.74
C LEU A 440 7.15 -1.37 26.06
N LEU A 441 6.44 -0.70 25.15
CA LEU A 441 6.90 0.54 24.51
C LEU A 441 7.02 1.69 25.51
N ILE A 442 6.10 1.79 26.47
CA ILE A 442 6.20 2.76 27.58
C ILE A 442 7.40 2.43 28.49
N LYS A 443 7.66 1.15 28.76
CA LYS A 443 8.78 0.71 29.60
C LYS A 443 10.13 0.96 28.94
N GLU A 444 10.27 0.68 27.65
CA GLU A 444 11.48 1.00 26.88
C GLU A 444 11.69 2.52 26.73
N SER A 445 10.62 3.33 26.78
CA SER A 445 10.73 4.80 26.75
C SER A 445 11.18 5.45 28.08
N ARG A 446 11.34 4.65 29.14
CA ARG A 446 11.78 5.09 30.48
C ARG A 446 13.23 4.69 30.81
N ALA A 447 13.89 3.92 29.94
CA ALA A 447 15.33 3.67 29.95
C ALA A 447 16.01 4.56 28.88
#